data_AF-A0A6P0TZE2-F1
#
_entry.id   AF-A0A6P0TZE2-F1
#
_cell.length_a   1.000
_cell.length_b   1.000
_cell.length_c   1.000
_cell.angle_alpha   90.00
_cell.angle_beta   90.00
_cell.angle_gamma   90.00
#
_symmetry.space_group_name_H-M   'P 1'
#
loop_
_entity.id
_entity.type
_entity.pdbx_description
1 polymer ?
#
loop_
_entity_poly.entity_id
_entity_poly.type
_entity_poly.pdbx_seq_one_letter_code
_entity_poly.pdbx_strand_id
1 'polypeptide(L)'
;AWRTSNGVEGVEPPADIQQLWDLAQHFIQVEFGTEASNAIGAEIVKIHTDNLLKIGTVGDIVSPFLFRNDLQNVQPITAKTYDFYWVYPYRPQQWFLAQQ
;
A
#
# COMPACT_ATOMS: atom_id res chain seq x y z
N ALA A 1 21.18 -7.49 -9.48
CA ALA A 1 22.58 -7.91 -9.74
C ALA A 1 23.14 -8.66 -8.53
N TRP A 2 23.44 -8.01 -7.40
CA TRP A 2 24.09 -8.68 -6.24
C TRP A 2 23.32 -9.90 -5.72
N ARG A 3 22.06 -9.72 -5.35
CA ARG A 3 21.23 -10.81 -4.79
C ARG A 3 20.95 -11.94 -5.79
N THR A 4 20.74 -11.61 -7.06
CA THR A 4 20.47 -12.60 -8.12
C THR A 4 21.69 -13.38 -8.56
N SER A 5 22.89 -12.83 -8.34
CA SER A 5 24.18 -13.45 -8.70
C SER A 5 24.89 -14.09 -7.49
N ASN A 6 24.23 -14.17 -6.33
CA ASN A 6 24.83 -14.62 -5.08
C ASN A 6 26.13 -13.85 -4.73
N GLY A 7 26.16 -12.55 -5.01
CA GLY A 7 27.29 -11.67 -4.69
C GLY A 7 28.42 -11.63 -5.73
N VAL A 8 28.29 -12.32 -6.86
CA VAL A 8 29.31 -12.30 -7.93
C VAL A 8 29.31 -10.97 -8.69
N GLU A 9 28.15 -10.34 -8.86
CA GLU A 9 27.99 -9.11 -9.63
C GLU A 9 27.26 -8.03 -8.83
N GLY A 10 27.81 -6.82 -8.81
CA GLY A 10 27.21 -5.67 -8.13
C GLY A 10 27.76 -5.46 -6.71
N VAL A 11 27.26 -4.40 -6.06
CA VAL A 11 27.74 -3.97 -4.74
C VAL A 11 26.89 -4.61 -3.65
N GLU A 12 27.55 -5.14 -2.62
CA GLU A 12 26.88 -5.65 -1.43
C GLU A 12 26.14 -4.51 -0.70
N PRO A 13 24.81 -4.65 -0.49
CA PRO A 13 24.05 -3.62 0.19
C PRO A 13 24.32 -3.64 1.70
N PRO A 14 24.13 -2.51 2.40
CA PRO A 14 24.20 -2.44 3.86
C PRO A 14 23.27 -3.47 4.55
N ALA A 15 23.64 -3.85 5.78
CA ALA A 15 22.98 -4.95 6.52
C ALA A 15 21.48 -4.69 6.76
N ASP A 16 21.09 -3.46 7.04
CA ASP A 16 19.71 -3.03 7.21
C ASP A 16 18.87 -3.20 5.93
N ILE A 17 19.46 -2.95 4.76
CA ILE A 17 18.82 -3.19 3.46
C ILE A 17 18.69 -4.70 3.19
N GLN A 18 19.70 -5.49 3.53
CA GLN A 18 19.62 -6.97 3.44
C GLN A 18 18.46 -7.51 4.30
N GLN A 19 18.35 -7.04 5.55
CA GLN A 19 17.26 -7.38 6.46
C GLN A 19 15.89 -6.96 5.90
N LEU A 20 15.78 -5.76 5.32
CA LEU A 20 14.54 -5.30 4.68
C LEU A 20 14.05 -6.25 3.58
N TRP A 21 14.95 -6.84 2.78
CA TRP A 21 14.56 -7.81 1.78
C TRP A 21 13.92 -9.06 2.40
N ASP A 22 14.53 -9.61 3.44
CA ASP A 22 14.06 -10.83 4.07
C ASP A 22 12.72 -10.58 4.78
N LEU A 23 12.59 -9.45 5.48
CA LEU A 23 11.34 -9.00 6.06
C LEU A 23 10.25 -8.83 4.99
N ALA A 24 10.58 -8.23 3.84
CA ALA A 24 9.62 -8.07 2.74
C ALA A 24 9.14 -9.41 2.16
N GLN A 25 10.02 -10.41 2.06
CA GLN A 25 9.63 -11.76 1.63
C GLN A 25 8.71 -12.46 2.64
N HIS A 26 8.95 -12.28 3.93
CA HIS A 26 8.06 -12.82 4.97
C HIS A 26 6.74 -12.06 5.04
N PHE A 27 6.75 -10.75 4.86
CA PHE A 27 5.56 -9.90 4.96
C PHE A 27 4.47 -10.29 3.96
N ILE A 28 4.86 -10.72 2.75
CA ILE A 28 3.91 -11.19 1.72
C ILE A 28 3.40 -12.61 1.95
N GLN A 29 3.98 -13.37 2.89
CA GLN A 29 3.60 -14.75 3.19
C GLN A 29 2.66 -14.86 4.40
N VAL A 30 2.71 -13.88 5.32
CA VAL A 30 1.84 -13.84 6.50
C VAL A 30 0.47 -13.26 6.16
N GLU A 31 -0.56 -13.73 6.85
CA GLU A 31 -1.92 -13.21 6.66
C GLU A 31 -2.01 -11.75 7.11
N PHE A 32 -2.52 -10.90 6.22
CA PHE A 32 -2.68 -9.47 6.47
C PHE A 32 -3.59 -9.20 7.67
N GLY A 33 -3.16 -8.27 8.52
CA GLY A 33 -3.92 -7.83 9.70
C GLY A 33 -3.73 -8.70 10.93
N THR A 34 -2.98 -9.80 10.84
CA THR A 34 -2.58 -10.59 12.01
C THR A 34 -1.49 -9.91 12.84
N GLU A 35 -1.32 -10.32 14.09
CA GLU A 35 -0.24 -9.82 14.96
C GLU A 35 1.15 -10.04 14.35
N ALA A 36 1.36 -11.19 13.70
CA ALA A 36 2.60 -11.51 13.00
C ALA A 36 2.88 -10.55 11.83
N SER A 37 1.87 -10.25 11.01
CA SER A 37 1.99 -9.26 9.93
C SER A 37 2.30 -7.86 10.48
N ASN A 38 1.62 -7.45 11.55
CA ASN A 38 1.84 -6.14 12.17
C ASN A 38 3.26 -6.00 12.74
N ALA A 39 3.80 -7.06 13.35
CA ALA A 39 5.16 -7.05 13.88
C ALA A 39 6.22 -6.88 12.78
N ILE A 40 6.11 -7.65 11.68
CA ILE A 40 7.01 -7.52 10.52
C ILE A 40 6.88 -6.13 9.88
N GLY A 41 5.66 -5.64 9.71
CA GLY A 41 5.40 -4.31 9.16
C GLY A 41 6.02 -3.20 10.00
N ALA A 42 5.92 -3.29 11.32
CA ALA A 42 6.54 -2.33 12.24
C ALA A 42 8.07 -2.33 12.13
N GLU A 43 8.70 -3.50 11.98
CA GLU A 43 10.14 -3.62 11.80
C GLU A 43 10.61 -3.00 10.48
N ILE A 44 9.88 -3.24 9.38
CA ILE A 44 10.15 -2.60 8.08
C ILE A 44 10.08 -1.08 8.20
N VAL A 45 9.05 -0.54 8.85
CA VAL A 45 8.89 0.92 9.06
C VAL A 45 10.01 1.48 9.94
N LYS A 46 10.44 0.73 10.97
CA LYS A 46 11.55 1.11 11.82
C LYS A 46 12.84 1.29 11.02
N ILE A 47 13.20 0.33 10.16
CA ILE A 47 14.42 0.45 9.34
C ILE A 47 14.34 1.66 8.39
N HIS A 48 13.17 1.91 7.79
CA HIS A 48 12.98 3.08 6.91
C HIS A 48 13.16 4.41 7.65
N THR A 49 12.64 4.50 8.88
CA THR A 49 12.66 5.74 9.68
C THR A 49 14.01 5.98 10.33
N ASP A 50 14.67 4.94 10.84
CA ASP A 50 16.01 5.05 11.44
C ASP A 50 17.07 5.48 10.42
N ASN A 51 16.93 5.05 9.15
CA ASN A 51 17.90 5.33 8.09
C ASN A 51 17.46 6.42 7.10
N LEU A 52 16.30 7.06 7.33
CA LEU A 52 15.73 8.09 6.45
C LEU A 52 15.68 7.68 4.97
N LEU A 53 15.37 6.41 4.69
CA LEU A 53 15.42 5.84 3.34
C LEU A 53 14.45 6.54 2.37
N LYS A 54 13.39 7.13 2.90
CA LYS A 54 12.45 7.98 2.18
C LYS A 54 12.14 9.20 3.02
N ILE A 55 12.28 10.38 2.41
CA ILE A 55 11.93 11.65 3.03
C ILE A 55 10.65 12.15 2.36
N GLY A 56 9.53 12.00 3.06
CA GLY A 56 8.24 12.52 2.60
C GLY A 56 8.19 14.05 2.72
N THR A 57 7.64 14.72 1.72
CA THR A 57 7.46 16.18 1.71
C THR A 57 6.03 16.57 2.04
N VAL A 58 5.06 15.93 1.38
CA VAL A 58 3.61 16.11 1.57
C VAL A 58 2.93 14.76 1.43
N GLY A 59 2.00 14.46 2.33
CA GLY A 59 1.09 13.31 2.28
C GLY A 59 -0.37 13.76 2.29
N ASP A 60 -1.29 12.81 2.17
CA ASP A 60 -2.74 13.02 2.34
C ASP A 60 -3.34 14.19 1.52
N ILE A 61 -2.93 14.27 0.26
CA ILE A 61 -3.48 15.26 -0.68
C ILE A 61 -4.98 15.03 -0.81
N VAL A 62 -5.75 16.08 -0.51
CA VAL A 62 -7.22 16.06 -0.61
C VAL A 62 -7.64 15.72 -2.03
N SER A 63 -8.43 14.66 -2.16
CA SER A 63 -8.84 14.13 -3.45
C SER A 63 -10.34 13.81 -3.42
N PRO A 64 -11.21 14.79 -3.69
CA PRO A 64 -12.66 14.63 -3.53
C PRO A 64 -13.23 13.65 -4.56
N PHE A 65 -14.29 12.95 -4.17
CA PHE A 65 -15.21 12.29 -5.10
C PHE A 65 -16.47 13.15 -5.22
N LEU A 66 -16.89 13.40 -6.45
CA LEU A 66 -18.06 14.21 -6.76
C LEU A 66 -19.04 13.33 -7.54
N PHE A 67 -20.30 13.34 -7.12
CA PHE A 67 -21.40 12.70 -7.82
C PHE A 67 -22.66 13.55 -7.66
N ARG A 68 -23.62 13.37 -8.56
CA ARG A 68 -24.88 14.11 -8.51
C ARG A 68 -25.74 13.62 -7.34
N ASN A 69 -26.54 14.53 -6.77
CA ASN A 69 -27.46 14.19 -5.68
C ASN A 69 -28.53 13.16 -6.04
N ASP A 70 -28.84 13.00 -7.33
CA ASP A 70 -29.80 12.00 -7.83
C ASP A 70 -29.16 10.64 -8.11
N LEU A 71 -27.84 10.50 -7.98
CA LEU A 71 -27.16 9.20 -8.02
C LEU A 71 -27.28 8.52 -6.66
N GLN A 72 -28.02 7.42 -6.63
CA GLN A 72 -28.37 6.66 -5.44
C GLN A 72 -27.49 5.42 -5.29
N ASN A 73 -27.52 4.83 -4.09
CA ASN A 73 -26.78 3.62 -3.71
C ASN A 73 -25.23 3.78 -3.70
N VAL A 74 -24.73 5.02 -3.67
CA VAL A 74 -23.32 5.31 -3.45
C VAL A 74 -23.02 5.21 -1.95
N GLN A 75 -22.09 4.31 -1.58
CA GLN A 75 -21.60 4.18 -0.20
C GLN A 75 -20.42 5.13 0.06
N PRO A 76 -20.11 5.47 1.34
CA PRO A 76 -18.92 6.24 1.67
C PRO A 76 -17.65 5.61 1.08
N ILE A 77 -16.94 6.38 0.25
CA ILE A 77 -15.71 5.93 -0.39
C ILE A 77 -14.55 6.13 0.58
N THR A 78 -14.02 5.02 1.10
CA THR A 78 -12.96 4.95 2.12
C THR A 78 -11.55 4.74 1.55
N ALA A 79 -11.44 4.31 0.30
CA ALA A 79 -10.19 4.03 -0.38
C ALA A 79 -10.21 4.66 -1.77
N LYS A 80 -9.13 5.36 -2.11
CA LYS A 80 -8.96 6.07 -3.38
C LYS A 80 -7.64 5.71 -4.03
N THR A 81 -7.53 4.46 -4.48
CA THR A 81 -6.30 3.96 -5.09
C THR A 81 -6.59 3.18 -6.37
N TYR A 82 -5.60 3.16 -7.27
CA TYR A 82 -5.67 2.37 -8.50
C TYR A 82 -5.60 0.87 -8.21
N ASP A 83 -4.97 0.44 -7.10
CA ASP A 83 -4.87 -0.97 -6.71
C ASP A 83 -6.25 -1.62 -6.53
N PHE A 84 -7.26 -0.82 -6.21
CA PHE A 84 -8.66 -1.24 -6.12
C PHE A 84 -9.48 -0.90 -7.36
N TYR A 85 -8.87 -0.47 -8.47
CA TYR A 85 -9.57 0.08 -9.64
C TYR A 85 -10.57 1.20 -9.25
N TRP A 86 -10.13 2.09 -8.36
CA TRP A 86 -10.91 3.23 -7.86
C TRP A 86 -12.20 2.81 -7.15
N VAL A 87 -13.34 2.96 -7.82
CA VAL A 87 -14.66 2.75 -7.24
C VAL A 87 -15.15 1.31 -7.36
N TYR A 88 -14.40 0.44 -8.03
CA TYR A 88 -14.81 -0.95 -8.27
C TYR A 88 -15.27 -1.72 -7.02
N PRO A 89 -14.63 -1.60 -5.83
CA PRO A 89 -15.07 -2.30 -4.62
C PRO A 89 -16.44 -1.82 -4.13
N TYR A 90 -16.83 -0.59 -4.47
CA TYR A 90 -18.10 0.04 -4.10
C TYR A 90 -19.24 -0.31 -5.08
N ARG A 91 -19.01 -1.29 -5.96
CA ARG A 91 -20.01 -1.90 -6.85
C ARG A 91 -20.79 -0.85 -7.67
N PRO A 92 -20.11 -0.05 -8.52
CA PRO A 92 -20.76 1.02 -9.29
C PRO A 92 -21.87 0.52 -10.22
N GLN A 93 -21.86 -0.75 -10.60
CA GLN A 93 -22.94 -1.39 -11.35
C GLN A 93 -24.29 -1.45 -10.61
N GLN A 94 -24.29 -1.25 -9.28
CA GLN A 94 -25.49 -1.18 -8.46
C GLN A 94 -25.98 0.27 -8.25
N TRP A 95 -25.26 1.27 -8.75
CA TRP A 95 -25.68 2.66 -8.67
C TRP A 95 -26.76 2.94 -9.71
N PHE A 96 -27.69 3.83 -9.37
CA PHE A 96 -28.80 4.18 -10.24
C PHE A 96 -29.20 5.64 -10.05
N LEU A 97 -29.83 6.21 -11.07
CA LEU A 97 -30.44 7.54 -10.97
C LEU A 97 -31.85 7.39 -10.40
N ALA A 98 -32.22 8.24 -9.44
CA ALA A 98 -33.59 8.33 -8.98
C ALA A 98 -34.53 8.65 -10.17
N GLN A 99 -35.66 7.93 -10.27
CA GLN A 99 -36.71 8.33 -11.20
C GLN A 99 -37.34 9.63 -10.72
N GLN A 100 -37.56 10.56 -11.64
CA GLN A 100 -38.22 11.83 -11.37
C GLN A 100 -39.69 11.64 -10.99
#